data_AF-A0A1J5DG10-F1
#
_entry.id   AF-A0A1J5DG10-F1
#
_cell.length_a   1.000
_cell.length_b   1.000
_cell.length_c   1.000
_cell.angle_alpha   90.00
_cell.angle_beta   90.00
_cell.angle_gamma   90.00
#
_symmetry.space_group_name_H-M   'P 1'
#
loop_
_entity.id
_entity.type
_entity.pdbx_description
1 polymer ?
#
loop_
_entity_poly.entity_id
_entity_poly.type
_entity_poly.pdbx_seq_one_letter_code
_entity_poly.pdbx_strand_id
1 'polypeptide(L)'
;MFPGIATANLPAKKADTYTAPDRFIEKGNFEVFVLMGKTWVKAGVAAFDDFYREKTVGIGALPANEKETRVRLVQRGGGAAHIDAALLDGNAPAAIQGTSDKNALRKISSREFDVIDAYGKTVELVFPSRAENGKLTLFARVEGAVNYEKPFRFPMTGSLKKGTGNDFYAYPVDSRRVGPGQSGRSLENRPPFLKEFCISGTGHPSDDLLGWVGNDDRNLFIRIDFIGDNTRDGGREESRSRMRPECRMRTPAQAGWG
;
A
#
# COMPACT_ATOMS: atom_id res chain seq x y z
N MET A 1 13.45 -41.00 9.25
CA MET A 1 14.45 -40.29 8.42
C MET A 1 13.66 -39.46 7.42
N PHE A 2 13.45 -38.16 7.70
CA PHE A 2 12.70 -37.26 6.83
C PHE A 2 13.67 -36.58 5.85
N PRO A 3 13.32 -36.41 4.57
CA PRO A 3 14.21 -35.77 3.60
C PRO A 3 14.40 -34.29 3.95
N GLY A 4 15.65 -33.84 3.89
CA GLY A 4 16.07 -32.48 4.20
C GLY A 4 15.39 -31.45 3.31
N ILE A 5 14.80 -30.42 3.94
CA ILE A 5 14.26 -29.26 3.24
C ILE A 5 15.45 -28.39 2.84
N ALA A 6 15.68 -28.29 1.53
CA ALA A 6 16.66 -27.37 0.96
C ALA A 6 16.27 -25.93 1.31
N THR A 7 17.13 -25.22 2.04
CA THR A 7 17.08 -23.77 2.16
C THR A 7 17.48 -23.16 0.83
N ALA A 8 16.50 -22.80 0.02
CA ALA A 8 16.72 -21.96 -1.15
C ALA A 8 17.04 -20.54 -0.66
N ASN A 9 18.29 -20.11 -0.84
CA ASN A 9 18.66 -18.71 -0.79
C ASN A 9 17.90 -17.98 -1.91
N LEU A 10 16.81 -17.31 -1.55
CA LEU A 10 16.15 -16.41 -2.48
C LEU A 10 17.00 -15.12 -2.58
N PRO A 11 17.40 -14.71 -3.79
CA PRO A 11 18.09 -13.44 -3.96
C PRO A 11 17.19 -12.30 -3.49
N ALA A 12 17.78 -11.27 -2.89
CA ALA A 12 17.09 -10.02 -2.62
C ALA A 12 16.53 -9.48 -3.93
N LYS A 13 15.21 -9.62 -4.11
CA LYS A 13 14.50 -9.05 -5.25
C LYS A 13 14.58 -7.53 -5.08
N LYS A 14 15.26 -6.84 -6.00
CA LYS A 14 15.03 -5.41 -6.21
C LYS A 14 13.52 -5.21 -6.39
N ALA A 15 13.00 -4.05 -5.99
CA ALA A 15 11.62 -3.66 -6.24
C ALA A 15 11.35 -3.64 -7.75
N ASP A 16 11.10 -4.82 -8.33
CA ASP A 16 10.96 -5.02 -9.76
C ASP A 16 9.55 -4.59 -10.15
N THR A 17 9.50 -3.40 -10.74
CA THR A 17 8.49 -2.90 -11.67
C THR A 17 7.05 -2.99 -11.20
N TYR A 18 6.62 -1.96 -10.47
CA TYR A 18 5.21 -1.59 -10.47
C TYR A 18 4.81 -1.09 -11.87
N THR A 19 3.92 -1.82 -12.52
CA THR A 19 3.31 -1.43 -13.80
C THR A 19 1.81 -1.25 -13.60
N ALA A 20 1.34 -0.01 -13.65
CA ALA A 20 -0.08 0.29 -13.64
C ALA A 20 -0.74 -0.32 -14.90
N PRO A 21 -1.94 -0.91 -14.80
CA PRO A 21 -2.69 -1.35 -15.98
C PRO A 21 -2.93 -0.20 -16.96
N ASP A 22 -2.95 -0.50 -18.25
CA ASP A 22 -3.24 0.49 -19.30
C ASP A 22 -4.64 1.10 -19.14
N ARG A 23 -5.60 0.28 -18.68
CA ARG A 23 -6.96 0.73 -18.40
C ARG A 23 -6.94 1.74 -17.24
N PHE A 24 -7.35 2.96 -17.55
CA PHE A 24 -7.54 4.05 -16.59
C PHE A 24 -9.03 4.22 -16.26
N ILE A 25 -9.38 4.27 -14.98
CA ILE A 25 -10.73 4.58 -14.51
C ILE A 25 -10.63 5.63 -13.42
N GLU A 26 -10.88 6.89 -13.76
CA GLU A 26 -10.80 8.00 -12.80
C GLU A 26 -11.62 7.72 -11.54
N LYS A 27 -10.98 7.89 -10.39
CA LYS A 27 -11.59 7.77 -9.06
C LYS A 27 -11.62 9.11 -8.32
N GLY A 28 -10.62 9.94 -8.58
CA GLY A 28 -10.52 11.30 -8.07
C GLY A 28 -9.31 12.00 -8.68
N ASN A 29 -9.04 13.20 -8.22
CA ASN A 29 -8.00 14.03 -8.80
C ASN A 29 -7.36 14.96 -7.77
N PHE A 30 -6.21 15.52 -8.14
CA PHE A 30 -5.63 16.69 -7.48
C PHE A 30 -5.91 17.93 -8.34
N GLU A 31 -6.61 18.90 -7.76
CA GLU A 31 -6.62 20.25 -8.28
C GLU A 31 -5.28 20.91 -7.94
N VAL A 32 -4.62 21.44 -8.98
CA VAL A 32 -3.33 22.11 -8.86
C VAL A 32 -3.56 23.61 -8.89
N PHE A 33 -3.10 24.29 -7.86
CA PHE A 33 -3.06 25.74 -7.77
C PHE A 33 -1.63 26.23 -7.68
N VAL A 34 -1.35 27.40 -8.24
CA VAL A 34 -0.08 28.08 -8.13
C VAL A 34 -0.29 29.43 -7.48
N LEU A 35 0.63 29.83 -6.60
CA LEU A 35 0.57 31.15 -5.98
C LEU A 35 1.10 32.18 -6.99
N MET A 36 0.26 33.16 -7.34
CA MET A 36 0.65 34.32 -8.13
C MET A 36 0.46 35.57 -7.29
N GLY A 37 1.56 36.19 -6.86
CA GLY A 37 1.52 37.26 -5.87
C GLY A 37 0.94 36.79 -4.54
N LYS A 38 -0.31 37.18 -4.23
CA LYS A 38 -1.00 36.80 -2.98
C LYS A 38 -2.20 35.88 -3.21
N THR A 39 -2.45 35.46 -4.44
CA THR A 39 -3.66 34.73 -4.81
C THR A 39 -3.31 33.35 -5.35
N TRP A 40 -4.04 32.34 -4.91
CA TRP A 40 -3.97 31.00 -5.46
C TRP A 40 -4.81 30.92 -6.72
N VAL A 41 -4.17 30.61 -7.84
CA VAL A 41 -4.81 30.48 -9.15
C VAL A 41 -4.81 29.01 -9.54
N LYS A 42 -5.96 28.47 -9.96
CA LYS A 42 -6.06 27.08 -10.42
C LYS A 42 -5.30 26.96 -11.75
N ALA A 43 -4.27 26.13 -11.76
CA ALA A 43 -3.46 25.83 -12.93
C ALA A 43 -4.02 24.64 -13.74
N GLY A 44 -4.61 23.66 -13.06
CA GLY A 44 -5.15 22.49 -13.74
C GLY A 44 -5.64 21.40 -12.79
N VAL A 45 -5.83 20.21 -13.35
CA VAL A 45 -6.33 19.02 -12.65
C VAL A 45 -5.52 17.81 -13.09
N ALA A 46 -5.07 17.00 -12.15
CA ALA A 46 -4.42 15.72 -12.40
C ALA A 46 -5.33 14.58 -11.92
N ALA A 47 -5.95 13.86 -12.85
CA ALA A 47 -6.86 12.74 -12.56
C ALA A 47 -6.11 11.43 -12.32
N PHE A 48 -6.54 10.67 -11.32
CA PHE A 48 -5.91 9.43 -10.85
C PHE A 48 -6.95 8.33 -10.62
N ASP A 49 -6.44 7.11 -10.51
CA ASP A 49 -7.19 5.90 -10.17
C ASP A 49 -6.46 5.13 -9.05
N ASP A 50 -6.86 3.87 -8.83
CA ASP A 50 -6.33 3.01 -7.77
C ASP A 50 -4.83 2.66 -7.95
N PHE A 51 -4.20 3.12 -9.04
CA PHE A 51 -2.83 2.80 -9.41
C PHE A 51 -1.94 4.05 -9.40
N TYR A 52 -0.68 3.90 -8.96
CA TYR A 52 0.31 4.97 -9.03
C TYR A 52 0.61 5.32 -10.49
N ARG A 53 0.30 6.55 -10.88
CA ARG A 53 0.52 7.04 -12.24
C ARG A 53 1.32 8.32 -12.23
N GLU A 54 2.05 8.52 -13.31
CA GLU A 54 2.63 9.82 -13.62
C GLU A 54 1.57 10.68 -14.30
N LYS A 55 1.37 11.90 -13.81
CA LYS A 55 0.56 12.93 -14.46
C LYS A 55 1.32 14.24 -14.47
N THR A 56 1.27 14.93 -15.59
CA THR A 56 1.83 16.27 -15.74
C THR A 56 0.72 17.31 -15.83
N VAL A 57 0.89 18.41 -15.11
CA VAL A 57 0.07 19.63 -15.23
C VAL A 57 1.00 20.80 -15.58
N GLY A 58 0.64 21.54 -16.63
CA GLY A 58 1.27 22.82 -16.92
C GLY A 58 0.76 23.89 -15.97
N ILE A 59 1.65 24.52 -15.20
CA ILE A 59 1.32 25.60 -14.26
C ILE A 59 1.55 27.00 -14.83
N GLY A 60 2.04 27.07 -16.07
CA GLY A 60 2.38 28.31 -16.76
C GLY A 60 3.66 28.95 -16.24
N ALA A 61 4.15 29.94 -16.98
CA ALA A 61 5.30 30.74 -16.54
C ALA A 61 4.89 31.68 -15.41
N LEU A 62 5.72 31.74 -14.36
CA LEU A 62 5.53 32.69 -13.27
C LEU A 62 6.06 34.08 -13.62
N PRO A 63 5.52 35.14 -13.00
CA PRO A 63 6.06 36.49 -13.11
C PRO A 63 7.57 36.52 -12.80
N ALA A 64 8.32 37.37 -13.53
CA ALA A 64 9.79 37.38 -13.46
C ALA A 64 10.37 37.78 -12.08
N ASN A 65 9.56 38.43 -11.24
CA ASN A 65 9.91 38.83 -9.89
C ASN A 65 9.77 37.71 -8.85
N GLU A 66 9.14 36.59 -9.19
CA GLU A 66 9.04 35.43 -8.30
C GLU A 66 10.37 34.66 -8.28
N LYS A 67 10.90 34.43 -7.08
CA LYS A 67 12.16 33.69 -6.87
C LYS A 67 11.95 32.22 -6.57
N GLU A 68 10.75 31.87 -6.11
CA GLU A 68 10.34 30.52 -5.76
C GLU A 68 8.97 30.22 -6.39
N THR A 69 8.66 28.94 -6.54
CA THR A 69 7.35 28.51 -7.02
C THR A 69 6.60 27.84 -5.89
N ARG A 70 5.41 28.33 -5.56
CA ARG A 70 4.52 27.67 -4.60
C ARG A 70 3.35 27.02 -5.29
N VAL A 71 3.17 25.73 -5.03
CA VAL A 71 2.10 24.91 -5.58
C VAL A 71 1.25 24.39 -4.45
N ARG A 72 -0.07 24.39 -4.64
CA ARG A 72 -1.02 23.80 -3.71
C ARG A 72 -1.77 22.69 -4.44
N LEU A 73 -1.81 21.52 -3.81
CA LEU A 73 -2.54 20.33 -4.26
C LEU A 73 -3.74 20.12 -3.36
N VAL A 74 -4.92 20.03 -3.95
CA VAL A 74 -6.17 19.77 -3.23
C VAL A 74 -6.83 18.54 -3.84
N GLN A 75 -7.00 17.48 -3.05
CA GLN A 75 -7.74 16.31 -3.51
C GLN A 75 -9.22 16.65 -3.73
N ARG A 76 -9.80 16.16 -4.84
CA ARG A 76 -11.24 16.15 -5.11
C ARG A 76 -11.69 14.77 -5.54
N GLY A 77 -12.81 14.31 -4.96
CA GLY A 77 -13.36 12.98 -5.24
C GLY A 77 -12.48 11.85 -4.70
N GLY A 78 -12.96 10.62 -4.87
CA GLY A 78 -12.27 9.41 -4.43
C GLY A 78 -12.25 9.21 -2.91
N GLY A 79 -11.48 8.22 -2.50
CA GLY A 79 -11.15 7.83 -1.13
C GLY A 79 -9.70 8.18 -0.83
N ALA A 80 -8.95 7.27 -0.21
CA ALA A 80 -7.56 7.51 0.16
C ALA A 80 -6.71 8.03 -1.01
N ALA A 81 -5.80 8.96 -0.73
CA ALA A 81 -5.00 9.63 -1.74
C ALA A 81 -3.54 9.71 -1.28
N HIS A 82 -2.63 9.29 -2.15
CA HIS A 82 -1.23 9.16 -1.83
C HIS A 82 -0.36 9.80 -2.91
N ILE A 83 0.69 10.51 -2.48
CA ILE A 83 1.67 11.13 -3.37
C ILE A 83 3.03 10.48 -3.10
N ASP A 84 3.59 9.84 -4.12
CA ASP A 84 4.94 9.27 -4.13
C ASP A 84 5.97 10.33 -4.50
N ALA A 85 5.71 11.16 -5.52
CA ALA A 85 6.61 12.25 -5.89
C ALA A 85 5.88 13.45 -6.50
N ALA A 86 6.45 14.64 -6.33
CA ALA A 86 6.00 15.87 -6.95
C ALA A 86 7.19 16.71 -7.41
N LEU A 87 7.37 16.85 -8.73
CA LEU A 87 8.54 17.47 -9.33
C LEU A 87 8.13 18.66 -10.20
N LEU A 88 8.79 19.80 -10.03
CA LEU A 88 8.61 20.97 -10.90
C LEU A 88 9.81 21.08 -11.84
N ASP A 89 9.54 20.96 -13.15
CA ASP A 89 10.59 20.94 -14.18
C ASP A 89 11.69 19.90 -13.88
N GLY A 90 11.29 18.79 -13.25
CA GLY A 90 12.20 17.71 -12.82
C GLY A 90 12.86 17.92 -11.45
N ASN A 91 12.64 19.05 -10.79
CA ASN A 91 13.24 19.37 -9.49
C ASN A 91 12.29 19.08 -8.33
N ALA A 92 12.84 18.56 -7.23
CA ALA A 92 12.11 18.33 -6.00
C ALA A 92 11.77 19.65 -5.26
N PRO A 93 10.71 19.67 -4.43
CA PRO A 93 10.43 20.79 -3.56
C PRO A 93 11.49 20.91 -2.46
N ALA A 94 11.68 22.12 -1.94
CA ALA A 94 12.52 22.41 -0.79
C ALA A 94 11.71 22.45 0.53
N ALA A 95 10.39 22.59 0.47
CA ALA A 95 9.52 22.52 1.63
C ALA A 95 8.14 21.97 1.28
N ILE A 96 7.49 21.39 2.29
CA ILE A 96 6.12 20.87 2.23
C ILE A 96 5.34 21.31 3.48
N GLN A 97 4.08 21.66 3.31
CA GLN A 97 3.12 21.93 4.38
C GLN A 97 1.83 21.12 4.18
N GLY A 98 1.01 21.04 5.22
CA GLY A 98 -0.27 20.33 5.17
C GLY A 98 -0.18 18.83 5.46
N THR A 99 0.94 18.37 6.01
CA THR A 99 1.15 16.98 6.45
C THR A 99 1.82 16.95 7.82
N SER A 100 1.52 15.90 8.59
CA SER A 100 2.17 15.60 9.87
C SER A 100 3.36 14.64 9.74
N ASP A 101 3.64 14.16 8.53
CA ASP A 101 4.77 13.25 8.28
C ASP A 101 6.08 14.03 8.26
N LYS A 102 6.95 13.76 9.25
CA LYS A 102 8.27 14.40 9.41
C LYS A 102 9.23 14.08 8.25
N ASN A 103 8.99 13.00 7.51
CA ASN A 103 9.80 12.59 6.37
C ASN A 103 9.18 13.00 5.03
N ALA A 104 8.05 13.73 5.04
CA ALA A 104 7.29 14.05 3.83
C ALA A 104 8.13 14.63 2.70
N LEU A 105 9.06 15.54 3.02
CA LEU A 105 9.92 16.17 2.01
C LEU A 105 10.82 15.16 1.29
N ARG A 106 11.43 14.23 2.05
CA ARG A 106 12.25 13.15 1.48
C ARG A 106 11.41 12.26 0.58
N LYS A 107 10.25 11.85 1.08
CA LYS A 107 9.31 10.97 0.39
C LYS A 107 8.94 11.49 -0.99
N ILE A 108 8.47 12.74 -1.09
CA ILE A 108 8.00 13.30 -2.35
C ILE A 108 9.11 13.78 -3.31
N SER A 109 10.38 13.68 -2.91
CA SER A 109 11.52 14.20 -3.68
C SER A 109 11.94 13.30 -4.84
N SER A 110 11.55 12.02 -4.81
CA SER A 110 11.90 11.01 -5.80
C SER A 110 10.86 9.89 -5.82
N ARG A 111 10.73 9.22 -6.97
CA ARG A 111 9.81 8.09 -7.13
C ARG A 111 10.41 6.84 -6.51
N GLU A 112 10.03 6.52 -5.29
CA GLU A 112 10.59 5.40 -4.52
C GLU A 112 9.52 4.48 -3.91
N PHE A 113 8.25 4.77 -4.17
CA PHE A 113 7.08 4.15 -3.54
C PHE A 113 7.05 4.34 -2.01
N ASP A 114 7.67 5.40 -1.49
CA ASP A 114 7.55 5.84 -0.10
C ASP A 114 6.68 7.09 -0.05
N VAL A 115 5.39 6.92 0.21
CA VAL A 115 4.37 7.93 -0.08
C VAL A 115 3.95 8.75 1.13
N ILE A 116 3.36 9.91 0.87
CA ILE A 116 2.64 10.70 1.87
C ILE A 116 1.13 10.51 1.72
N ASP A 117 0.43 10.48 2.85
CA ASP A 117 -1.04 10.57 2.89
C ASP A 117 -1.49 12.02 2.62
N ALA A 118 -2.25 12.18 1.54
CA ALA A 118 -2.85 13.43 1.08
C ALA A 118 -4.39 13.42 1.21
N TYR A 119 -4.98 12.38 1.81
CA TYR A 119 -6.43 12.22 1.88
C TYR A 119 -7.08 13.34 2.71
N GLY A 120 -8.02 14.07 2.08
CA GLY A 120 -8.73 15.18 2.72
C GLY A 120 -7.82 16.32 3.18
N LYS A 121 -6.59 16.38 2.67
CA LYS A 121 -5.59 17.40 3.02
C LYS A 121 -5.38 18.37 1.87
N THR A 122 -4.94 19.57 2.22
CA THR A 122 -4.34 20.52 1.29
C THR A 122 -2.84 20.44 1.48
N VAL A 123 -2.11 20.00 0.46
CA VAL A 123 -0.65 19.91 0.48
C VAL A 123 -0.07 21.12 -0.24
N GLU A 124 0.82 21.85 0.41
CA GLU A 124 1.52 22.98 -0.21
C GLU A 124 2.99 22.65 -0.37
N LEU A 125 3.52 22.90 -1.56
CA LEU A 125 4.89 22.61 -1.96
C LEU A 125 5.58 23.93 -2.31
N VAL A 126 6.81 24.09 -1.82
CA VAL A 126 7.68 25.23 -2.17
C VAL A 126 8.87 24.70 -2.94
N PHE A 127 9.03 25.16 -4.18
CA PHE A 127 10.18 24.85 -5.02
C PHE A 127 11.15 26.03 -4.98
N PRO A 128 12.47 25.77 -4.81
CA PRO A 128 13.47 26.81 -4.53
C PRO A 128 13.75 27.71 -5.74
N SER A 129 13.26 27.36 -6.92
CA SER A 129 13.40 28.12 -8.16
C SER A 129 12.05 28.50 -8.75
N ARG A 130 12.06 29.57 -9.54
CA ARG A 130 10.98 29.89 -10.46
C ARG A 130 10.83 28.75 -11.48
N ALA A 131 9.60 28.38 -11.79
CA ALA A 131 9.32 27.49 -12.91
C ALA A 131 9.87 28.09 -14.21
N GLU A 132 10.65 27.30 -14.94
CA GLU A 132 11.18 27.67 -16.25
C GLU A 132 10.23 27.18 -17.34
N ASN A 133 9.89 25.89 -17.30
CA ASN A 133 8.96 25.26 -18.25
C ASN A 133 7.54 25.16 -17.67
N GLY A 134 7.39 25.30 -16.35
CA GLY A 134 6.07 25.24 -15.71
C GLY A 134 5.46 23.85 -15.73
N LYS A 135 6.28 22.80 -15.74
CA LYS A 135 5.84 21.40 -15.80
C LYS A 135 5.82 20.79 -14.40
N LEU A 136 4.66 20.72 -13.77
CA LEU A 136 4.49 19.97 -12.52
C LEU A 136 4.17 18.50 -12.85
N THR A 137 5.05 17.58 -12.47
CA THR A 137 4.83 16.14 -12.58
C THR A 137 4.50 15.56 -11.20
N LEU A 138 3.39 14.83 -11.12
CA LEU A 138 2.95 14.11 -9.92
C LEU A 138 3.00 12.61 -10.18
N PHE A 139 3.55 11.87 -9.23
CA PHE A 139 3.41 10.42 -9.10
C PHE A 139 2.51 10.14 -7.92
N ALA A 140 1.28 9.74 -8.19
CA ALA A 140 0.25 9.63 -7.16
C ALA A 140 -0.81 8.60 -7.53
N ARG A 141 -1.67 8.28 -6.57
CA ARG A 141 -2.91 7.51 -6.77
C ARG A 141 -4.03 8.13 -5.96
N VAL A 142 -5.27 7.92 -6.41
CA VAL A 142 -6.48 8.26 -5.66
C VAL A 142 -7.41 7.08 -5.75
N GLU A 143 -7.74 6.48 -4.62
CA GLU A 143 -8.57 5.29 -4.56
C GLU A 143 -10.06 5.65 -4.74
N GLY A 144 -10.89 4.65 -5.02
CA GLY A 144 -12.36 4.83 -4.95
C GLY A 144 -12.85 5.26 -3.56
N ALA A 145 -13.96 6.01 -3.50
CA ALA A 145 -14.53 6.52 -2.24
C ALA A 145 -15.14 5.46 -1.31
N VAL A 146 -15.09 4.17 -1.67
CA VAL A 146 -15.78 3.10 -0.94
C VAL A 146 -14.90 1.84 -0.84
N ASN A 147 -14.83 1.37 0.40
CA ASN A 147 -14.04 0.26 0.91
C ASN A 147 -14.57 -1.07 0.34
N TYR A 148 -13.71 -1.83 -0.33
CA TYR A 148 -14.01 -3.21 -0.67
C TYR A 148 -14.04 -4.03 0.64
N GLU A 149 -15.23 -4.25 1.20
CA GLU A 149 -15.47 -5.16 2.32
C GLU A 149 -15.34 -6.64 1.93
N LYS A 150 -14.44 -6.98 1.01
CA LYS A 150 -14.16 -8.38 0.70
C LYS A 150 -13.08 -8.86 1.67
N PRO A 151 -13.43 -9.68 2.69
CA PRO A 151 -12.41 -10.23 3.56
C PRO A 151 -11.43 -11.05 2.72
N PHE A 152 -10.15 -10.96 3.05
CA PHE A 152 -9.15 -11.88 2.52
C PHE A 152 -9.58 -13.32 2.81
N ARG A 153 -9.52 -14.18 1.80
CA ARG A 153 -9.89 -15.60 1.89
C ARG A 153 -8.74 -16.45 1.40
N PHE A 154 -8.24 -17.28 2.32
CA PHE A 154 -7.16 -18.22 2.07
C PHE A 154 -7.63 -19.65 2.39
N PRO A 155 -7.13 -20.67 1.66
CA PRO A 155 -6.20 -20.57 0.52
C PRO A 155 -6.82 -19.92 -0.72
N MET A 156 -6.01 -19.21 -1.51
CA MET A 156 -6.47 -18.49 -2.71
C MET A 156 -7.10 -19.41 -3.78
N THR A 157 -6.71 -20.69 -3.82
CA THR A 157 -7.23 -21.69 -4.76
C THR A 157 -8.74 -21.93 -4.60
N GLY A 158 -9.25 -21.84 -3.37
CA GLY A 158 -10.68 -21.98 -3.07
C GLY A 158 -11.50 -20.70 -3.34
N SER A 159 -10.82 -19.55 -3.44
CA SER A 159 -11.44 -18.23 -3.60
C SER A 159 -11.75 -17.86 -5.06
N LEU A 160 -11.11 -18.53 -6.04
CA LEU A 160 -11.20 -18.20 -7.47
C LEU A 160 -12.23 -19.04 -8.24
N LYS A 161 -12.78 -20.12 -7.67
CA LYS A 161 -13.77 -20.98 -8.34
C LYS A 161 -15.19 -20.65 -7.87
N LYS A 162 -16.06 -20.25 -8.81
CA LYS A 162 -17.52 -20.26 -8.59
C LYS A 162 -17.97 -21.72 -8.52
N GLY A 163 -18.09 -22.26 -7.32
CA GLY A 163 -18.60 -23.61 -7.07
C GLY A 163 -17.59 -24.48 -6.34
N THR A 164 -18.08 -25.15 -5.29
CA THR A 164 -17.39 -26.09 -4.37
C THR A 164 -16.30 -25.47 -3.49
N GLY A 165 -16.67 -24.50 -2.65
CA GLY A 165 -15.77 -23.99 -1.62
C GLY A 165 -15.48 -25.05 -0.57
N ASN A 166 -14.26 -25.62 -0.56
CA ASN A 166 -13.74 -26.47 0.52
C ASN A 166 -12.20 -26.65 0.47
N ASP A 167 -11.45 -25.70 -0.08
CA ASP A 167 -9.99 -25.74 0.10
C ASP A 167 -9.67 -25.16 1.49
N PHE A 168 -8.99 -25.95 2.33
CA PHE A 168 -8.59 -25.56 3.67
C PHE A 168 -7.15 -25.94 3.92
N TYR A 169 -6.46 -25.19 4.78
CA TYR A 169 -5.20 -25.67 5.36
C TYR A 169 -5.48 -26.75 6.40
N ALA A 170 -4.78 -27.86 6.31
CA ALA A 170 -4.82 -28.92 7.31
C ALA A 170 -3.67 -28.73 8.31
N TYR A 171 -4.02 -28.52 9.58
CA TYR A 171 -3.05 -28.41 10.68
C TYR A 171 -3.18 -29.64 11.60
N PRO A 172 -2.17 -30.52 11.65
CA PRO A 172 -2.15 -31.58 12.65
C PRO A 172 -1.88 -30.98 14.04
N VAL A 173 -2.76 -31.29 14.99
CA VAL A 173 -2.60 -30.87 16.38
C VAL A 173 -1.26 -31.36 16.92
N ASP A 174 -0.59 -30.51 17.69
CA ASP A 174 0.73 -30.71 18.28
C ASP A 174 1.92 -30.83 17.30
N SER A 175 1.69 -30.70 15.99
CA SER A 175 2.78 -30.64 15.00
C SER A 175 3.71 -29.43 15.21
N ARG A 176 3.21 -28.38 15.87
CA ARG A 176 3.96 -27.15 16.17
C ARG A 176 3.57 -26.59 17.54
N ARG A 177 4.00 -27.23 18.63
CA ARG A 177 3.66 -26.78 19.99
C ARG A 177 4.23 -25.40 20.33
N VAL A 178 3.45 -24.62 21.08
CA VAL A 178 3.87 -23.36 21.71
C VAL A 178 4.16 -23.64 23.18
N GLY A 179 5.31 -23.18 23.68
CA GLY A 179 5.71 -23.44 25.07
C GLY A 179 4.89 -22.64 26.08
N PRO A 180 4.86 -23.05 27.36
CA PRO A 180 4.19 -22.28 28.41
C PRO A 180 4.69 -20.82 28.47
N GLY A 181 3.75 -19.87 28.49
CA GLY A 181 4.07 -18.43 28.53
C GLY A 181 4.50 -17.81 27.19
N GLN A 182 4.58 -18.60 26.12
CA GLN A 182 4.81 -18.07 24.78
C GLN A 182 3.48 -17.67 24.11
N SER A 183 3.49 -16.55 23.38
CA SER A 183 2.33 -16.08 22.61
C SER A 183 2.45 -16.45 21.14
N GLY A 184 1.40 -16.22 20.34
CA GLY A 184 1.46 -16.40 18.88
C GLY A 184 2.60 -15.61 18.19
N ARG A 185 3.20 -14.61 18.86
CA ARG A 185 4.40 -13.91 18.37
C ARG A 185 5.66 -14.76 18.39
N SER A 186 5.79 -15.72 19.30
CA SER A 186 6.97 -16.61 19.34
C SER A 186 7.06 -17.50 18.10
N LEU A 187 5.96 -17.68 17.37
CA LEU A 187 5.90 -18.50 16.17
C LEU A 187 6.74 -17.93 15.02
N GLU A 188 6.99 -16.62 14.99
CA GLU A 188 7.75 -15.95 13.91
C GLU A 188 9.20 -16.40 13.82
N ASN A 189 9.76 -16.92 14.92
CA ASN A 189 11.12 -17.45 14.95
C ASN A 189 11.24 -18.83 14.27
N ARG A 190 10.16 -19.33 13.65
CA ARG A 190 10.07 -20.61 12.95
C ARG A 190 9.73 -20.37 11.48
N PRO A 191 10.04 -21.31 10.57
CA PRO A 191 9.57 -21.24 9.20
C PRO A 191 8.03 -21.11 9.15
N PRO A 192 7.49 -20.30 8.23
CA PRO A 192 6.05 -20.12 8.08
C PRO A 192 5.35 -21.47 7.87
N PHE A 193 4.13 -21.58 8.40
CA PHE A 193 3.26 -22.73 8.16
C PHE A 193 2.67 -22.69 6.75
N LEU A 194 2.33 -21.50 6.27
CA LEU A 194 1.89 -21.24 4.91
C LEU A 194 2.59 -20.01 4.35
N LYS A 195 2.79 -20.00 3.04
CA LYS A 195 3.31 -18.88 2.28
C LYS A 195 2.51 -18.79 0.98
N GLU A 196 1.80 -17.69 0.76
CA GLU A 196 1.02 -17.45 -0.45
C GLU A 196 1.36 -16.12 -1.10
N PHE A 197 1.72 -16.15 -2.38
CA PHE A 197 1.96 -14.93 -3.14
C PHE A 197 0.62 -14.25 -3.45
N CYS A 198 0.43 -13.04 -2.92
CA CYS A 198 -0.77 -12.25 -3.09
C CYS A 198 -0.55 -11.22 -4.20
N ILE A 199 -1.34 -11.32 -5.27
CA ILE A 199 -1.39 -10.27 -6.29
C ILE A 199 -2.27 -9.14 -5.77
N SER A 200 -1.67 -7.97 -5.57
CA SER A 200 -2.42 -6.77 -5.21
C SER A 200 -3.34 -6.35 -6.36
N GLY A 201 -4.62 -6.16 -6.06
CA GLY A 201 -5.59 -5.59 -6.99
C GLY A 201 -5.53 -4.06 -7.09
N THR A 202 -4.58 -3.43 -6.39
CA THR A 202 -4.47 -1.98 -6.19
C THR A 202 -3.02 -1.54 -6.39
N GLY A 203 -2.72 -0.27 -6.15
CA GLY A 203 -1.37 0.29 -6.20
C GLY A 203 -0.36 -0.25 -5.18
N HIS A 204 -0.71 -1.17 -4.29
CA HIS A 204 0.24 -1.81 -3.36
C HIS A 204 1.13 -2.85 -4.08
N PRO A 205 2.39 -3.04 -3.65
CA PRO A 205 3.23 -4.14 -4.13
C PRO A 205 2.54 -5.51 -3.96
N SER A 206 2.71 -6.38 -4.96
CA SER A 206 2.34 -7.80 -4.80
C SER A 206 3.45 -8.49 -4.03
N ASP A 207 3.09 -9.24 -2.99
CA ASP A 207 4.07 -9.87 -2.11
C ASP A 207 3.50 -11.12 -1.44
N ASP A 208 4.38 -11.84 -0.76
CA ASP A 208 4.05 -13.02 0.01
C ASP A 208 3.31 -12.65 1.30
N LEU A 209 2.20 -13.34 1.53
CA LEU A 209 1.59 -13.49 2.84
C LEU A 209 2.25 -14.68 3.54
N LEU A 210 2.65 -14.47 4.80
CA LEU A 210 3.17 -15.51 5.67
C LEU A 210 2.16 -15.79 6.78
N GLY A 211 1.91 -17.08 7.03
CA GLY A 211 1.08 -17.50 8.15
C GLY A 211 1.80 -18.49 9.04
N TRP A 212 1.61 -18.36 10.35
CA TRP A 212 2.07 -19.32 11.35
C TRP A 212 0.89 -19.87 12.13
N VAL A 213 0.94 -21.17 12.41
CA VAL A 213 -0.02 -21.88 13.22
C VAL A 213 0.73 -22.71 14.26
N GLY A 214 0.25 -22.67 15.49
CA GLY A 214 0.75 -23.49 16.59
C GLY A 214 -0.34 -23.68 17.64
N ASN A 215 -0.21 -24.69 18.50
CA ASN A 215 -1.15 -24.90 19.60
C ASN A 215 -0.42 -25.19 20.91
N ASP A 216 -1.11 -24.96 22.02
CA ASP A 216 -0.80 -25.56 23.33
C ASP A 216 -1.94 -26.53 23.71
N ASP A 217 -2.02 -26.94 24.98
CA ASP A 217 -3.08 -27.84 25.47
C ASP A 217 -4.50 -27.23 25.44
N ARG A 218 -4.63 -25.91 25.26
CA ARG A 218 -5.88 -25.15 25.44
C ARG A 218 -6.22 -24.20 24.29
N ASN A 219 -5.23 -23.79 23.52
CA ASN A 219 -5.33 -22.69 22.55
C ASN A 219 -4.73 -23.07 21.21
N LEU A 220 -5.34 -22.54 20.16
CA LEU A 220 -4.76 -22.47 18.82
C LEU A 220 -4.31 -21.03 18.56
N PHE A 221 -3.05 -20.88 18.22
CA PHE A 221 -2.43 -19.61 17.89
C PHE A 221 -2.28 -19.49 16.38
N ILE A 222 -2.80 -18.41 15.82
CA ILE A 222 -2.67 -18.09 14.40
C ILE A 222 -2.06 -16.69 14.31
N ARG A 223 -1.05 -16.56 13.46
CA ARG A 223 -0.51 -15.26 13.06
C ARG A 223 -0.40 -15.18 11.56
N ILE A 224 -0.72 -14.02 11.01
CA ILE A 224 -0.63 -13.72 9.58
C ILE A 224 0.14 -12.41 9.47
N ASP A 225 1.03 -12.34 8.49
CA ASP A 225 1.82 -11.16 8.16
C ASP A 225 1.81 -10.92 6.63
N PHE A 226 1.71 -9.66 6.23
CA PHE A 226 1.69 -9.23 4.83
C PHE A 226 2.98 -8.45 4.57
N ILE A 227 3.94 -9.03 3.84
CA ILE A 227 5.27 -8.43 3.70
C ILE A 227 5.22 -7.14 2.84
N GLY A 228 4.33 -7.10 1.84
CA GLY A 228 4.30 -6.05 0.83
C GLY A 228 3.58 -4.76 1.20
N ASP A 229 2.89 -4.73 2.34
CA ASP A 229 2.07 -3.60 2.77
C ASP A 229 2.70 -2.86 3.96
N ASN A 230 3.94 -2.42 3.78
CA ASN A 230 4.73 -1.72 4.79
C ASN A 230 4.65 -0.19 4.69
N THR A 231 3.74 0.33 3.86
CA THR A 231 3.54 1.78 3.71
C THR A 231 2.80 2.28 4.94
N ARG A 232 3.53 2.95 5.84
CA ARG A 232 2.98 3.52 7.08
C ARG A 232 2.14 4.76 6.72
N ASP A 233 0.92 4.52 6.24
CA ASP A 233 0.02 5.52 5.66
C ASP A 233 -0.74 6.31 6.73
N GLY A 234 -0.01 7.19 7.43
CA GLY A 234 -0.60 8.36 8.10
C GLY A 234 -1.65 8.09 9.20
N GLY A 235 -1.71 6.89 9.77
CA GLY A 235 -2.62 6.55 10.86
C GLY A 235 -4.03 6.11 10.43
N ARG A 236 -4.31 6.04 9.12
CA ARG A 236 -5.40 5.24 8.57
C ARG A 236 -4.82 3.99 7.92
N GLU A 237 -4.13 3.21 8.73
CA GLU A 237 -3.98 1.79 8.44
C GLU A 237 -5.41 1.21 8.37
N GLU A 238 -5.96 1.04 7.17
CA GLU A 238 -7.14 0.19 6.95
C GLU A 238 -6.80 -1.31 7.14
N SER A 239 -5.60 -1.63 7.63
CA SER A 239 -5.32 -2.85 8.40
C SER A 239 -5.88 -2.81 9.83
N ARG A 240 -6.50 -1.70 10.28
CA ARG A 240 -7.57 -1.67 11.30
C ARG A 240 -8.95 -1.98 10.72
N SER A 241 -9.05 -2.68 9.60
CA SER A 241 -10.09 -3.69 9.56
C SER A 241 -9.84 -4.61 10.75
N ARG A 242 -10.80 -4.75 11.65
CA ARG A 242 -10.86 -5.96 12.50
C ARG A 242 -10.95 -7.12 11.51
N MET A 243 -9.82 -7.56 10.97
CA MET A 243 -9.77 -8.76 10.18
C MET A 243 -10.14 -9.86 11.16
N ARG A 244 -11.34 -10.39 10.99
CA ARG A 244 -11.58 -11.80 11.28
C ARG A 244 -11.14 -12.52 10.02
N PRO A 245 -9.87 -12.94 9.87
CA PRO A 245 -9.58 -13.96 8.90
C PRO A 245 -10.45 -15.15 9.27
N GLU A 246 -11.45 -15.48 8.45
CA GLU A 246 -12.10 -16.78 8.54
C GLU A 246 -11.11 -17.81 8.01
N CYS A 247 -10.07 -18.10 8.81
CA CYS A 247 -9.25 -19.28 8.60
C CYS A 247 -10.03 -20.46 9.18
N ARG A 248 -10.84 -21.09 8.33
CA ARG A 248 -11.57 -22.30 8.70
C ARG A 248 -10.57 -23.46 8.71
N MET A 249 -10.05 -23.79 9.89
CA MET A 249 -9.30 -25.03 10.08
C MET A 249 -10.26 -26.16 10.44
N ARG A 250 -10.16 -27.28 9.73
CA ARG A 250 -10.89 -28.50 10.07
C ARG A 250 -10.04 -29.30 11.04
N THR A 251 -10.57 -29.59 12.23
CA THR A 251 -9.97 -30.59 13.11
C THR A 251 -10.32 -32.00 12.58
N PRO A 252 -9.43 -32.99 12.73
CA PRO A 252 -9.68 -34.36 12.25
C PRO A 252 -10.99 -35.00 12.76
N ALA A 253 -11.57 -34.49 13.84
CA ALA A 253 -12.83 -34.99 14.41
C ALA A 253 -14.07 -34.79 13.51
N GLN A 254 -13.97 -34.01 12.42
CA GLN A 254 -15.07 -33.80 11.46
C GLN A 254 -14.91 -34.55 10.13
N ALA A 255 -13.86 -35.36 9.98
CA ALA A 255 -13.74 -36.32 8.90
C ALA A 255 -14.25 -37.68 9.40
N GLY A 256 -15.57 -37.90 9.29
CA GLY A 256 -16.12 -39.24 9.44
C GLY A 256 -15.55 -40.13 8.35
N TRP A 257 -14.56 -40.95 8.71
CA TRP A 257 -14.22 -42.16 7.97
C TRP A 257 -15.20 -43.23 8.45
N GLY A 258 -16.25 -43.44 7.67
CA GLY A 258 -16.98 -44.70 7.61
C GLY A 258 -16.60 -45.41 6.32
#